data_AF-A0A6H5G9Y2-F1
#
_entry.id   AF-A0A6H5G9Y2-F1
#
_cell.length_a   1.000
_cell.length_b   1.000
_cell.length_c   1.000
_cell.angle_alpha   90.00
_cell.angle_beta   90.00
_cell.angle_gamma   90.00
#
_symmetry.space_group_name_H-M   'P 1'
#
loop_
_entity.id
_entity.type
_entity.pdbx_description
1 polymer ?
#
loop_
_entity_poly.entity_id
_entity_poly.type
_entity_poly.pdbx_seq_one_letter_code
_entity_poly.pdbx_strand_id
1 'polypeptide(L)' 'MRRDQVHKVCCSHRLTKELVVTKSKTNEKCYCWVANDFSDDTNGTIQHLQIKFGTPEQ' A
#
# COMPACT_ATOMS: atom_id res chain seq x y z
N MET A 1 3.86 -0.12 -6.68
CA MET A 1 3.69 1.36 -6.79
C MET A 1 5.06 2.02 -6.97
N ARG A 2 5.15 3.11 -7.74
CA ARG A 2 6.39 3.89 -7.92
C ARG A 2 6.12 5.38 -7.69
N ARG A 3 7.11 6.12 -7.20
CA ARG A 3 7.04 7.58 -7.03
C ARG A 3 7.19 8.29 -8.38
N ASP A 4 6.46 9.38 -8.60
CA ASP A 4 6.38 10.07 -9.89
C ASP A 4 7.72 10.65 -10.36
N GLN A 5 8.42 11.41 -9.51
CA GLN A 5 9.66 12.07 -9.92
C GLN A 5 10.88 11.13 -9.97
N VAL A 6 11.05 10.28 -8.95
CA VAL A 6 12.25 9.44 -8.79
C VAL A 6 12.09 8.05 -9.39
N HIS A 7 10.88 7.66 -9.79
CA HIS A 7 10.50 6.36 -10.35
C HIS A 7 10.91 5.12 -9.53
N LYS A 8 11.37 5.32 -8.29
CA LYS A 8 11.68 4.25 -7.33
C LYS A 8 10.40 3.55 -6.87
N VAL A 9 10.51 2.24 -6.67
CA VAL A 9 9.44 1.43 -6.09
C VAL A 9 9.24 1.87 -4.65
N CYS A 10 7.98 2.00 -4.23
CA CYS A 10 7.61 2.41 -2.88
C CYS A 10 6.57 1.49 -2.22
N CYS A 11 6.11 0.50 -2.98
CA CYS A 11 5.28 -0.58 -2.47
C CYS A 11 5.38 -1.75 -3.46
N SER A 12 5.82 -2.89 -2.97
CA SER A 12 6.02 -4.13 -3.72
C SER A 12 5.75 -5.31 -2.79
N HIS A 13 4.56 -5.89 -2.88
CA HIS A 13 4.23 -7.14 -2.21
C HIS A 13 3.30 -7.97 -3.09
N ARG A 14 3.19 -9.26 -2.80
CA ARG A 14 2.22 -10.13 -3.48
C ARG A 14 0.82 -9.91 -2.87
N LEU A 15 -0.20 -9.92 -3.73
CA LEU A 15 -1.58 -9.98 -3.29
C LEU A 15 -1.91 -11.43 -2.93
N THR A 16 -2.28 -11.64 -1.67
CA THR A 16 -2.71 -12.94 -1.14
C THR A 16 -4.17 -12.86 -0.72
N LYS A 17 -4.85 -14.01 -0.61
CA LYS A 17 -6.25 -14.06 -0.15
C LYS A 17 -6.42 -13.61 1.31
N GLU A 18 -5.34 -13.64 2.08
CA GLU A 18 -5.30 -13.25 3.49
C GLU A 18 -5.09 -11.74 3.68
N LEU A 19 -4.87 -10.99 2.60
CA LEU A 19 -4.67 -9.56 2.66
C LEU A 19 -5.97 -8.87 3.09
N VAL A 20 -5.98 -8.32 4.31
CA VAL A 20 -7.12 -7.54 4.83
C VAL A 20 -6.89 -6.06 4.56
N VAL A 21 -7.68 -5.50 3.65
CA VAL A 21 -7.70 -4.06 3.38
C VAL A 21 -8.86 -3.43 4.14
N THR A 22 -8.54 -2.49 5.01
CA THR A 22 -9.53 -1.78 5.84
C THR A 22 -9.67 -0.34 5.36
N LYS A 23 -10.90 0.10 5.13
CA LYS A 23 -11.21 1.51 4.83
C LYS A 23 -11.04 2.35 6.09
N SER A 24 -10.38 3.50 6.00
CA SER A 24 -10.20 4.38 7.15
C SER A 24 -11.53 4.98 7.60
N LYS A 25 -11.76 5.05 8.91
CA LYS A 25 -12.97 5.66 9.49
C LYS A 25 -13.03 7.18 9.30
N THR A 26 -11.87 7.83 9.13
CA THR A 26 -11.76 9.29 9.04
C THR A 26 -11.76 9.80 7.61
N ASN A 27 -11.42 8.97 6.63
CA ASN A 27 -11.35 9.37 5.23
C ASN A 27 -11.76 8.22 4.33
N GLU A 28 -12.89 8.38 3.65
CA GLU A 28 -13.44 7.37 2.75
C GLU A 28 -12.58 7.10 1.52
N LYS A 29 -11.65 8.01 1.19
CA LYS A 29 -10.70 7.82 0.11
C LYS A 29 -9.42 7.10 0.56
N CYS A 30 -9.33 6.74 1.84
CA CYS A 30 -8.15 6.09 2.42
C CYS A 30 -8.40 4.62 2.72
N TYR A 31 -7.43 3.79 2.33
CA TYR A 31 -7.41 2.37 2.62
C TYR A 31 -6.08 2.02 3.28
N CYS A 32 -6.14 1.15 4.28
CA CYS A 32 -4.98 0.69 5.05
C CYS A 32 -4.90 -0.83 5.00
N TRP A 33 -3.70 -1.38 4.90
CA TRP A 33 -3.47 -2.82 5.00
C TRP A 33 -2.07 -3.09 5.55
N VAL A 34 -1.84 -4.32 5.97
CA VAL A 34 -0.52 -4.79 6.40
C VAL A 34 -0.03 -5.82 5.40
N ALA A 35 1.19 -5.65 4.91
CA ALA A 35 1.81 -6.60 4.00
C ALA A 35 3.32 -6.67 4.20
N ASN A 36 3.92 -7.76 3.73
CA ASN A 36 5.36 -7.89 3.65
C ASN A 36 5.85 -7.21 2.38
N ASP A 37 6.46 -6.03 2.53
CA ASP A 37 6.88 -5.14 1.47
C ASP A 37 8.37 -5.30 1.14
N PHE A 38 8.66 -5.42 -0.16
CA PHE A 38 9.98 -5.63 -0.75
C PHE A 38 10.48 -4.39 -1.51
N SER A 39 9.93 -3.19 -1.23
CA SER A 39 10.31 -2.00 -1.99
C SER A 39 11.65 -1.40 -1.56
N ASP A 40 12.00 -1.51 -0.28
CA ASP A 40 13.29 -1.05 0.27
C ASP A 40 14.28 -2.20 0.56
N ASP A 41 13.81 -3.40 0.90
CA ASP A 41 14.67 -4.54 1.28
C ASP A 41 14.23 -5.85 0.61
N THR A 42 15.21 -6.65 0.14
CA THR A 42 14.95 -7.91 -0.57
C THR A 42 14.44 -9.04 0.32
N ASN A 43 14.65 -8.96 1.64
CA ASN A 43 14.15 -9.94 2.60
C ASN A 43 12.69 -9.68 3.00
N GLY A 44 12.14 -8.53 2.61
CA GLY A 44 10.74 -8.17 2.84
C GLY A 44 10.45 -7.79 4.29
N THR A 45 9.86 -6.62 4.50
CA THR A 45 9.54 -6.09 5.84
C THR A 45 8.04 -6.02 6.04
N ILE A 46 7.54 -6.40 7.22
CA ILE A 46 6.11 -6.20 7.54
C ILE A 46 5.86 -4.71 7.73
N GLN A 47 5.07 -4.11 6.86
CA GLN A 47 4.81 -2.68 6.84
C GLN A 47 3.30 -2.41 6.89
N HIS A 48 2.92 -1.38 7.64
CA HIS A 48 1.58 -0.81 7.61
C HIS A 48 1.49 0.19 6.45
N LEU A 49 0.75 -0.19 5.42
CA LEU A 49 0.59 0.59 4.20
C LEU A 49 -0.74 1.32 4.22
N GLN A 50 -0.73 2.57 3.74
CA GLN A 50 -1.94 3.37 3.56
C GLN A 50 -1.90 4.04 2.18
N ILE A 51 -3.00 3.95 1.45
CA ILE A 51 -3.19 4.66 0.19
C ILE A 51 -4.36 5.63 0.31
N LYS A 52 -4.23 6.82 -0.28
CA LYS A 52 -5.32 7.77 -0.46
C LYS A 52 -5.55 8.01 -1.93
N PHE A 53 -6.77 7.79 -2.39
CA PHE A 53 -7.18 8.06 -3.77
C PHE A 53 -7.66 9.51 -3.96
N GLY A 54 -7.60 10.00 -5.20
CA GLY A 54 -8.09 11.34 -5.55
C GLY A 54 -9.61 11.40 -5.52
N THR A 55 -10.26 10.39 -6.10
CA THR A 55 -11.71 10.18 -6.08
C THR A 55 -12.05 8.91 -5.29
N PRO A 56 -13.30 8.78 -4.79
CA PRO A 56 -13.74 7.57 -4.09
C PRO A 56 -14.00 6.37 -5.02
N GLU A 57 -14.09 6.59 -6.34
CA GLU A 57 -14.37 5.56 -7.37
C GLU A 57 -13.11 4.93 -8.00
N GLN A 58 -11.91 5.35 -7.56
CA GLN A 58 -10.61 4.90 -8.08
C GLN A 58 -10.09 3.63 -7.43
#